data_AF-A0A915KGP6-F1
#
_entry.id   AF-A0A915KGP6-F1
#
_cell.length_a   1.000
_cell.length_b   1.000
_cell.length_c   1.000
_cell.angle_alpha   90.00
_cell.angle_beta   90.00
_cell.angle_gamma   90.00
#
_symmetry.space_group_name_H-M   'P 1'
#
loop_
_entity.id
_entity.type
_entity.pdbx_description
1 polymer ?
#
loop_
_entity_poly.entity_id
_entity_poly.type
_entity_poly.pdbx_seq_one_letter_code
_entity_poly.pdbx_strand_id
1 'polypeptide(L)'
;MDSKRQKLLDQFNENAEPLRNTSSQIFRGVVIYVNGYTNPSADILRQHMAKYGGQYSTYLTKDVTHVVATNLCWTKIDKLNDKSPKIVHPQWITAW
;
A
#
# COMPACT_ATOMS: atom_id res chain seq x y z
N MET A 1 -6.62 -7.52 -18.33
CA MET A 1 -6.54 -6.51 -17.24
C MET A 1 -5.12 -6.44 -16.66
N ASP A 2 -4.33 -7.49 -16.82
CA ASP A 2 -2.99 -7.63 -16.25
C ASP A 2 -1.99 -6.61 -16.82
N SER A 3 -2.04 -6.31 -18.12
CA SER A 3 -1.14 -5.33 -18.75
C SER A 3 -1.29 -3.91 -18.16
N LYS A 4 -2.51 -3.53 -17.75
CA LYS A 4 -2.76 -2.23 -17.11
C LYS A 4 -2.20 -2.18 -15.69
N ARG A 5 -2.35 -3.29 -14.95
CA ARG A 5 -1.81 -3.43 -13.60
C ARG A 5 -0.28 -3.42 -13.62
N GLN A 6 0.32 -4.14 -14.57
CA GLN A 6 1.77 -4.17 -14.75
C GLN A 6 2.30 -2.76 -15.01
N LYS A 7 1.69 -2.03 -15.95
CA LYS A 7 2.08 -0.64 -16.25
C LYS A 7 2.03 0.27 -15.02
N LEU A 8 1.03 0.12 -14.15
CA LEU A 8 0.93 0.91 -12.90
C LEU A 8 2.05 0.55 -11.92
N LEU A 9 2.43 -0.74 -11.84
CA LEU A 9 3.53 -1.19 -10.99
C LEU A 9 4.88 -0.68 -11.53
N ASP A 10 5.07 -0.73 -12.84
CA ASP A 10 6.29 -0.24 -13.49
C ASP A 10 6.45 1.28 -13.25
N GLN A 11 5.39 2.06 -13.45
CA GLN A 11 5.38 3.49 -13.14
C GLN A 11 5.69 3.79 -11.66
N PHE A 12 5.20 2.95 -10.74
CA PHE A 12 5.54 3.08 -9.33
C PHE A 12 7.02 2.78 -9.07
N ASN A 13 7.54 1.70 -9.64
CA ASN A 13 8.93 1.29 -9.46
C ASN A 13 9.91 2.32 -10.05
N GLU A 14 9.64 2.84 -11.25
CA GLU A 14 10.45 3.91 -11.87
C GLU A 14 10.58 5.13 -10.94
N ASN A 15 9.50 5.51 -10.25
CA ASN A 15 9.53 6.61 -9.27
C ASN A 15 10.20 6.22 -7.95
N ALA A 16 10.18 4.94 -7.57
CA ALA A 16 10.70 4.46 -6.29
C ALA A 16 12.22 4.19 -6.31
N GLU A 17 12.78 3.71 -7.42
CA GLU A 17 14.21 3.40 -7.56
C GLU A 17 15.16 4.51 -7.09
N PRO A 18 15.00 5.79 -7.45
CA PRO A 18 15.89 6.85 -6.95
C PRO A 18 15.80 7.06 -5.43
N LEU A 19 14.64 6.78 -4.81
CA LEU A 19 14.41 6.99 -3.39
C LEU A 19 14.95 5.84 -2.53
N ARG A 20 14.91 4.61 -3.06
CA ARG A 20 15.27 3.38 -2.35
C ARG A 20 16.73 3.34 -1.91
N ASN A 21 17.64 3.85 -2.73
CA ASN A 21 19.07 3.84 -2.43
C ASN A 21 19.49 4.82 -1.32
N THR A 22 18.59 5.73 -0.93
CA THR A 22 18.89 6.80 0.03
C THR A 22 18.24 6.56 1.40
N SER A 23 17.38 5.53 1.54
CA SER A 23 16.56 5.32 2.75
C SER A 23 16.50 3.85 3.18
N SER A 24 16.29 3.63 4.48
CA SER A 24 16.11 2.30 5.07
C SER A 24 14.90 1.57 4.45
N GLN A 25 15.09 0.33 4.03
CA GLN A 25 14.06 -0.46 3.35
C GLN A 25 13.11 -1.17 4.35
N ILE A 26 12.54 -0.42 5.30
CA ILE A 26 11.75 -0.97 6.42
C ILE A 26 10.43 -1.62 5.98
N PHE A 27 9.89 -1.24 4.82
CA PHE A 27 8.67 -1.82 4.26
C PHE A 27 8.96 -2.85 3.15
N ARG A 28 10.18 -3.41 3.10
CA ARG A 28 10.52 -4.45 2.12
C ARG A 28 9.56 -5.63 2.21
N GLY A 29 8.95 -5.98 1.09
CA GLY A 29 7.95 -7.06 1.01
C GLY A 29 6.55 -6.68 1.49
N VAL A 30 6.33 -5.44 1.91
CA VAL A 30 5.01 -4.92 2.26
C VAL A 30 4.36 -4.30 1.03
N VAL A 31 3.16 -4.79 0.70
CA VAL A 31 2.29 -4.23 -0.33
C VAL A 31 1.04 -3.68 0.35
N ILE A 32 0.76 -2.39 0.17
CA ILE A 32 -0.43 -1.74 0.73
C ILE A 32 -1.51 -1.50 -0.32
N TYR A 33 -2.76 -1.52 0.13
CA TYR A 33 -3.91 -0.96 -0.57
C TYR A 33 -4.63 0.02 0.35
N VAL A 34 -4.88 1.23 -0.13
CA VAL A 34 -5.58 2.27 0.64
C VAL A 34 -7.07 2.27 0.29
N ASN A 35 -7.93 2.19 1.30
CA ASN A 35 -9.38 2.20 1.14
C ASN A 35 -10.00 3.43 1.79
N GLY A 36 -10.73 4.21 1.00
CA GLY A 36 -11.44 5.39 1.46
C GLY A 36 -10.53 6.56 1.80
N TYR A 37 -11.08 7.50 2.57
CA TYR A 37 -10.35 8.69 3.00
C TYR A 37 -9.36 8.35 4.11
N THR A 38 -8.15 8.91 3.98
CA THR A 38 -7.06 8.74 4.94
C THR A 38 -6.39 10.07 5.18
N ASN A 39 -5.93 10.29 6.40
CA ASN A 39 -5.04 11.39 6.76
C ASN A 39 -3.82 10.77 7.47
N PRO A 40 -2.61 10.86 6.90
CA PRO A 40 -2.23 11.50 5.63
C PRO A 40 -2.84 10.82 4.39
N SER A 41 -2.87 11.53 3.26
CA SER A 41 -3.55 11.08 2.03
C SER A 41 -2.89 9.85 1.39
N ALA A 42 -3.65 9.13 0.55
CA ALA A 42 -3.16 7.95 -0.16
C ALA A 42 -1.91 8.22 -1.02
N ASP A 43 -1.77 9.43 -1.56
CA ASP A 43 -0.58 9.81 -2.34
C ASP A 43 0.65 10.01 -1.45
N ILE A 44 0.49 10.58 -0.25
CA ILE A 44 1.58 10.67 0.74
C ILE A 44 1.98 9.27 1.19
N LEU A 45 1.02 8.39 1.48
CA LEU A 45 1.29 7.00 1.82
C LEU A 45 2.03 6.28 0.68
N ARG A 46 1.65 6.51 -0.58
CA ARG A 46 2.35 5.97 -1.76
C ARG A 46 3.81 6.43 -1.80
N GLN A 47 4.09 7.71 -1.55
CA GLN A 47 5.45 8.25 -1.52
C GLN A 47 6.29 7.64 -0.39
N HIS A 48 5.71 7.48 0.81
CA HIS A 48 6.38 6.80 1.92
C HIS A 48 6.73 5.35 1.57
N MET A 49 5.80 4.61 0.98
CA MET A 49 6.04 3.24 0.55
C MET A 49 7.15 3.15 -0.50
N ALA A 50 7.13 4.05 -1.49
CA ALA A 50 8.19 4.13 -2.50
C ALA A 50 9.56 4.39 -1.87
N LYS A 51 9.63 5.34 -0.93
CA LYS A 51 10.86 5.73 -0.25
C LYS A 51 11.45 4.62 0.62
N TYR A 52 10.63 3.94 1.41
CA TYR A 52 11.07 2.97 2.41
C TYR A 52 10.96 1.50 1.95
N GLY A 53 10.92 1.27 0.63
CA GLY A 53 11.10 -0.06 0.05
C GLY A 53 9.87 -0.93 -0.05
N GLY A 54 8.69 -0.38 0.23
CA GLY A 54 7.42 -1.08 0.05
C GLY A 54 6.77 -0.83 -1.30
N GLN A 55 5.58 -1.39 -1.50
CA GLN A 55 4.81 -1.27 -2.73
C GLN A 55 3.41 -0.74 -2.48
N TYR A 56 2.89 -0.01 -3.45
CA TYR A 56 1.53 0.50 -3.45
C TYR A 56 0.71 -0.18 -4.54
N SER A 57 -0.41 -0.78 -4.17
CA SER A 57 -1.38 -1.34 -5.11
C SER A 57 -2.61 -0.44 -5.23
N THR A 58 -2.97 -0.09 -6.45
CA THR A 58 -4.21 0.67 -6.75
C THR A 58 -5.46 -0.18 -6.54
N TYR A 59 -5.33 -1.50 -6.53
CA TYR A 59 -6.44 -2.44 -6.39
C TYR A 59 -6.18 -3.42 -5.25
N LEU A 60 -7.25 -3.89 -4.61
CA LEU A 60 -7.14 -5.00 -3.66
C LEU A 60 -6.88 -6.30 -4.46
N THR A 61 -5.67 -6.83 -4.34
CA THR A 61 -5.24 -8.06 -5.01
C THR A 61 -4.71 -9.07 -3.98
N LYS A 62 -4.44 -10.31 -4.41
CA LYS A 62 -3.90 -11.35 -3.54
C LYS A 62 -2.49 -11.03 -2.99
N ASP A 63 -1.77 -10.14 -3.67
CA ASP A 63 -0.41 -9.74 -3.28
C ASP A 63 -0.43 -8.64 -2.21
N VAL A 64 -1.59 -8.02 -1.96
CA VAL A 64 -1.75 -7.01 -0.90
C VAL A 64 -1.58 -7.68 0.45
N THR A 65 -0.65 -7.13 1.23
CA THR A 65 -0.34 -7.61 2.59
C THR A 65 -1.10 -6.83 3.66
N HIS A 66 -1.38 -5.56 3.41
CA HIS A 66 -2.03 -4.66 4.36
C HIS A 66 -3.07 -3.76 3.66
N VAL A 67 -4.26 -3.66 4.25
CA VAL A 67 -5.28 -2.69 3.87
C VAL A 67 -5.20 -1.52 4.82
N VAL A 68 -4.98 -0.33 4.29
CA VAL A 68 -4.88 0.90 5.05
C VAL A 68 -6.21 1.64 4.98
N ALA A 69 -6.84 1.86 6.13
CA ALA A 69 -8.13 2.55 6.21
C ALA A 69 -8.32 3.22 7.58
N THR A 70 -9.13 4.28 7.60
CA THR A 70 -9.58 4.94 8.84
C THR A 70 -10.90 4.34 9.34
N ASN A 71 -11.77 3.95 8.42
CA ASN A 71 -13.05 3.31 8.70
C ASN A 71 -13.37 2.28 7.61
N LEU A 72 -13.82 1.09 8.00
CA LEU A 72 -14.28 0.03 7.10
C LEU A 72 -15.64 -0.46 7.54
N CYS A 73 -16.58 -0.54 6.59
CA CYS A 73 -17.86 -1.16 6.86
C CYS A 73 -17.70 -2.67 7.04
N TRP A 74 -18.55 -3.27 7.88
CA TRP A 74 -18.52 -4.70 8.17
C TRP A 74 -18.52 -5.56 6.90
N THR A 75 -19.32 -5.23 5.91
CA THR A 75 -19.39 -5.95 4.62
C THR A 75 -18.06 -5.98 3.86
N LYS A 76 -17.19 -4.96 4.03
CA LYS A 76 -15.85 -4.96 3.42
C LYS A 76 -14.88 -5.83 4.23
N ILE A 77 -15.05 -5.90 5.54
CA ILE A 77 -14.27 -6.77 6.44
C ILE A 77 -14.66 -8.23 6.21
N ASP A 78 -15.95 -8.52 6.08
CA ASP A 78 -16.48 -9.86 5.84
C ASP A 78 -16.00 -10.46 4.51
N LYS A 79 -15.79 -9.62 3.49
CA LYS A 79 -15.16 -10.02 2.21
C LYS A 79 -13.66 -10.34 2.33
N LEU A 80 -13.04 -9.97 3.45
CA LEU A 80 -11.66 -10.29 3.78
C LEU A 80 -11.65 -11.60 4.61
N ASN A 81 -11.72 -12.76 3.93
CA ASN A 81 -11.63 -14.12 4.54
C ASN A 81 -10.30 -14.39 5.29
N ASP A 82 -10.14 -15.53 5.99
CA ASP A 82 -8.97 -15.86 6.86
C ASP A 82 -7.54 -15.72 6.27
N LYS A 83 -7.37 -15.67 4.93
CA LYS A 83 -6.07 -15.38 4.28
C LYS A 83 -5.85 -13.89 3.99
N SER A 84 -6.63 -13.03 4.63
CA SER A 84 -6.72 -11.63 4.22
C SER A 84 -5.60 -10.75 4.71
N PRO A 85 -5.32 -9.66 3.96
CA PRO A 85 -4.39 -8.63 4.39
C PRO A 85 -4.78 -8.06 5.75
N LYS A 86 -3.77 -7.71 6.54
CA LYS A 86 -3.96 -7.04 7.84
C LYS A 86 -4.56 -5.66 7.63
N ILE A 87 -5.56 -5.29 8.43
CA ILE A 87 -6.14 -3.95 8.38
C ILE A 87 -5.37 -3.04 9.35
N VAL A 88 -4.89 -1.91 8.85
CA VAL A 88 -4.09 -0.96 9.63
C VAL A 88 -4.56 0.48 9.44
N HIS A 89 -4.32 1.32 10.46
CA HIS A 89 -4.56 2.76 10.37
C HIS A 89 -3.42 3.44 9.58
N PRO A 90 -3.68 4.52 8.80
CA PRO A 90 -2.64 5.28 8.08
C PRO A 90 -1.43 5.68 8.92
N GLN A 91 -1.69 5.99 10.19
CA GLN A 91 -0.65 6.38 11.14
C GLN A 91 0.44 5.31 11.34
N TRP A 92 0.16 4.04 11.08
CA TRP A 92 1.19 2.97 11.12
C TRP A 92 2.33 3.22 10.13
N ILE A 93 2.06 3.86 8.99
CA ILE A 93 3.06 4.14 7.95
C ILE A 93 3.89 5.39 8.29
N THR A 94 3.33 6.29 9.10
CA THR A 94 3.94 7.61 9.39
C THR A 94 4.40 7.80 10.83
N ALA A 95 4.10 6.86 11.73
CA ALA A 95 4.59 6.85 13.10
C ALA A 95 5.92 6.09 13.18
N TRP A 96 7.01 6.78 12.88
CA TRP A 96 8.38 6.33 13.14
C TRP A 96 9.30 7.54 13.23
#